data_AF-A0A0Q5KV73-F1
#
_entry.id   AF-A0A0Q5KV73-F1
#
_cell.length_a   1.000
_cell.length_b   1.000
_cell.length_c   1.000
_cell.angle_alpha   90.00
_cell.angle_beta   90.00
_cell.angle_gamma   90.00
#
_symmetry.space_group_name_H-M   'P 1'
#
loop_
_entity.id
_entity.type
_entity.pdbx_description
1 polymer ?
#
loop_
_entity_poly.entity_id
_entity_poly.type
_entity_poly.pdbx_seq_one_letter_code
_entity_poly.pdbx_strand_id
1 'polypeptide(L)'
;MSSERRVTRQRRTERPAVVNDAVTRGQMARHLLDAIPILATDFSEVTGIPLATLKAYLRGTVDIANMKRSNAHKFISGLGLSDAELQELFGIPEELRGEWRSDRPPPLGSGPAILSLDEVEQLVLPAPIFGEMSLPAGISVVYRPGGTGMYYLMRLSSGQLLAVRDPVVSPGVEVLGSLLSAHFELPPPRSAELAIRPRY
;
A
#
# COMPACT_ATOMS: atom_id res chain seq x y z
N MET A 1 -6.32 -28.95 -0.73
CA MET A 1 -7.40 -28.97 -1.73
C MET A 1 -7.94 -27.55 -1.87
N SER A 2 -7.44 -26.78 -2.84
CA SER A 2 -7.96 -25.42 -3.10
C SER A 2 -9.23 -25.55 -3.92
N SER A 3 -10.36 -25.22 -3.30
CA SER A 3 -11.65 -25.14 -3.97
C SER A 3 -11.63 -23.94 -4.92
N GLU A 4 -11.60 -24.20 -6.22
CA GLU A 4 -11.82 -23.19 -7.26
C GLU A 4 -13.24 -22.62 -7.09
N ARG A 5 -13.36 -21.53 -6.34
CA ARG A 5 -14.61 -20.76 -6.31
C ARG A 5 -14.82 -20.19 -7.70
N ARG A 6 -15.74 -20.80 -8.47
CA ARG A 6 -16.23 -20.23 -9.73
C ARG A 6 -16.82 -18.85 -9.45
N VAL A 7 -16.09 -17.82 -9.84
CA VAL A 7 -16.59 -16.44 -9.81
C VAL A 7 -17.59 -16.29 -10.95
N THR A 8 -18.87 -16.44 -10.66
CA THR A 8 -19.95 -16.10 -11.59
C THR A 8 -19.80 -14.63 -11.95
N ARG A 9 -19.65 -14.31 -13.24
CA ARG A 9 -19.42 -12.95 -13.75
C ARG A 9 -20.54 -12.02 -13.23
N GLN A 10 -20.26 -11.24 -12.19
CA GLN A 10 -21.21 -10.26 -11.65
C GLN A 10 -21.53 -9.24 -12.74
N ARG A 11 -22.81 -8.89 -12.86
CA ARG A 11 -23.26 -7.82 -13.76
C ARG A 11 -22.60 -6.53 -13.30
N ARG A 12 -21.70 -5.98 -14.13
CA ARG A 12 -20.98 -4.73 -13.82
C ARG A 12 -21.97 -3.61 -13.54
N THR A 13 -21.79 -2.93 -12.42
CA THR A 13 -22.54 -1.73 -12.07
C THR A 13 -22.11 -0.59 -12.99
N GLU A 14 -23.08 0.12 -13.57
CA GLU A 14 -22.81 1.29 -14.39
C GLU A 14 -22.34 2.47 -13.54
N ARG A 15 -21.41 3.27 -14.09
CA ARG A 15 -20.93 4.50 -13.46
C ARG A 15 -22.10 5.50 -13.40
N PRO A 16 -22.40 6.09 -12.22
CA PRO A 16 -23.43 7.11 -12.13
C PRO A 16 -23.00 8.38 -12.89
N ALA A 17 -23.96 9.07 -13.53
CA ALA A 17 -23.70 10.28 -14.29
C ALA A 17 -23.33 11.48 -13.39
N VAL A 18 -23.91 11.55 -12.19
CA VAL A 18 -23.66 12.58 -11.17
C VAL A 18 -23.48 11.89 -9.83
N VAL A 19 -22.53 12.36 -9.02
CA VAL A 19 -22.25 11.84 -7.68
C VAL A 19 -22.34 12.97 -6.67
N ASN A 20 -23.48 13.06 -5.98
CA ASN A 20 -23.77 14.15 -5.06
C ASN A 20 -24.51 13.73 -3.78
N ASP A 21 -25.02 12.48 -3.74
CA ASP A 21 -25.76 11.94 -2.60
C ASP A 21 -25.23 10.56 -2.19
N ALA A 22 -25.74 10.03 -1.08
CA ALA A 22 -25.31 8.74 -0.54
C ALA A 22 -25.56 7.57 -1.52
N VAL A 23 -26.66 7.60 -2.26
CA VAL A 23 -27.05 6.51 -3.17
C VAL A 23 -26.12 6.46 -4.39
N THR A 24 -25.88 7.61 -5.01
CA THR A 24 -24.99 7.77 -6.17
C THR A 24 -23.53 7.52 -5.80
N ARG A 25 -23.07 7.93 -4.61
CA ARG A 25 -21.75 7.55 -4.08
C ARG A 25 -21.64 6.04 -3.85
N GLY A 26 -22.66 5.42 -3.26
CA GLY A 26 -22.71 3.96 -3.10
C GLY A 26 -22.65 3.23 -4.45
N GLN A 27 -23.35 3.75 -5.48
CA GLN A 27 -23.27 3.23 -6.84
C GLN A 27 -21.87 3.38 -7.44
N MET A 28 -21.23 4.54 -7.29
CA MET A 28 -19.85 4.74 -7.73
C MET A 28 -18.91 3.75 -7.05
N ALA A 29 -19.06 3.51 -5.75
CA ALA A 29 -18.24 2.55 -5.02
C ALA A 29 -18.41 1.11 -5.54
N ARG A 30 -19.65 0.70 -5.84
CA ARG A 30 -19.90 -0.60 -6.49
C ARG A 30 -19.26 -0.68 -7.86
N HIS A 31 -19.37 0.38 -8.67
CA HIS A 31 -18.72 0.46 -9.98
C HIS A 31 -17.20 0.29 -9.88
N LEU A 32 -16.56 0.95 -8.91
CA LEU A 32 -15.12 0.81 -8.65
C LEU A 32 -14.76 -0.61 -8.18
N LEU A 33 -15.55 -1.20 -7.28
CA LEU A 33 -15.32 -2.58 -6.84
C LEU A 33 -15.52 -3.60 -7.97
N ASP A 34 -16.49 -3.41 -8.87
CA ASP A 34 -16.71 -4.30 -10.01
C ASP A 34 -15.59 -4.21 -11.06
N ALA A 35 -14.79 -3.14 -11.03
CA ALA A 35 -13.62 -2.97 -11.89
C ALA A 35 -12.40 -3.75 -11.40
N ILE A 36 -12.34 -4.08 -10.10
CA ILE A 36 -11.30 -4.91 -9.51
C ILE A 36 -11.82 -6.35 -9.30
N PRO A 37 -11.02 -7.40 -9.55
CA PRO A 37 -11.48 -8.79 -9.47
C PRO A 37 -11.55 -9.31 -8.01
N ILE A 38 -12.17 -8.54 -7.11
CA ILE A 38 -12.32 -8.87 -5.69
C ILE A 38 -13.80 -8.84 -5.28
N LEU A 39 -14.25 -9.85 -4.55
CA LEU A 39 -15.62 -9.86 -4.01
C LEU A 39 -15.71 -8.87 -2.84
N ALA A 40 -16.91 -8.34 -2.59
CA ALA A 40 -17.12 -7.46 -1.42
C ALA A 40 -16.79 -8.14 -0.07
N THR A 41 -16.95 -9.47 0.01
CA THR A 41 -16.52 -10.25 1.18
C THR A 41 -15.02 -10.19 1.38
N ASP A 42 -14.28 -10.39 0.29
CA ASP A 42 -12.82 -10.47 0.31
C ASP A 42 -12.23 -9.06 0.51
N PHE A 43 -12.85 -8.04 -0.10
CA PHE A 43 -12.51 -6.64 0.13
C PHE A 43 -12.72 -6.24 1.60
N SER A 44 -13.83 -6.68 2.21
CA SER A 44 -14.11 -6.46 3.63
C SER A 44 -13.06 -7.09 4.52
N GLU A 45 -12.61 -8.30 4.20
CA GLU A 45 -11.55 -9.01 4.92
C GLU A 45 -10.20 -8.29 4.79
N VAL A 46 -9.78 -7.97 3.56
CA VAL A 46 -8.49 -7.31 3.28
C VAL A 46 -8.41 -5.92 3.91
N THR A 47 -9.49 -5.13 3.84
CA THR A 47 -9.50 -3.77 4.39
C THR A 47 -9.82 -3.71 5.88
N GLY A 48 -10.33 -4.80 6.47
CA GLY A 48 -10.80 -4.82 7.85
C GLY A 48 -11.98 -3.87 8.10
N ILE A 49 -12.77 -3.55 7.08
CA ILE A 49 -14.06 -2.87 7.21
C ILE A 49 -15.12 -3.94 7.42
N PRO A 50 -15.94 -3.91 8.50
CA PRO A 50 -16.98 -4.92 8.70
C PRO A 50 -17.93 -5.02 7.50
N LEU A 51 -18.25 -6.24 7.05
CA LEU A 51 -19.01 -6.47 5.82
C LEU A 51 -20.39 -5.78 5.83
N ALA A 52 -21.06 -5.73 6.99
CA ALA A 52 -22.32 -5.03 7.15
C ALA A 52 -22.18 -3.52 6.87
N THR A 53 -21.12 -2.91 7.40
CA THR A 53 -20.77 -1.50 7.19
C THR A 53 -20.41 -1.24 5.73
N LEU A 54 -19.56 -2.09 5.12
CA LEU A 54 -19.24 -1.99 3.69
C LEU A 54 -20.50 -2.06 2.84
N LYS A 55 -21.39 -3.03 3.09
CA LYS A 55 -22.67 -3.15 2.38
C LYS A 55 -23.56 -1.92 2.56
N ALA A 56 -23.55 -1.29 3.73
CA ALA A 56 -24.31 -0.07 3.97
C ALA A 56 -23.79 1.12 3.13
N TYR A 57 -22.47 1.29 3.04
CA TYR A 57 -21.84 2.27 2.15
C TYR A 57 -22.16 1.96 0.68
N LEU A 58 -21.95 0.71 0.26
CA LEU A 58 -22.21 0.30 -1.12
C LEU A 58 -23.67 0.49 -1.52
N ARG A 59 -24.62 0.34 -0.59
CA ARG A 59 -26.06 0.58 -0.83
C ARG A 59 -26.45 2.06 -0.79
N GLY A 60 -25.60 2.93 -0.23
CA GLY A 60 -25.92 4.33 0.04
C GLY A 60 -26.88 4.54 1.21
N THR A 61 -27.08 3.54 2.07
CA THR A 61 -27.85 3.71 3.31
C THR A 61 -27.03 4.45 4.38
N VAL A 62 -25.71 4.42 4.25
CA VAL A 62 -24.79 5.30 4.97
C VAL A 62 -23.97 6.03 3.91
N ASP A 63 -23.89 7.34 4.03
CA ASP A 63 -23.16 8.15 3.06
C ASP A 63 -21.65 7.89 3.17
N ILE A 64 -21.02 7.64 2.02
CA ILE A 64 -19.58 7.53 1.90
C ILE A 64 -18.93 8.85 2.32
N ALA A 65 -19.51 9.99 1.99
CA ALA A 65 -18.97 11.30 2.37
C ALA A 65 -18.78 11.45 3.89
N ASN A 66 -19.62 10.78 4.70
CA ASN A 66 -19.58 10.78 6.16
C ASN A 66 -18.85 9.57 6.76
N MET A 67 -17.96 8.92 6.01
CA MET A 67 -17.12 7.85 6.54
C MET A 67 -16.23 8.39 7.67
N LYS A 68 -16.17 7.66 8.79
CA LYS A 68 -15.14 7.89 9.81
C LYS A 68 -13.75 7.79 9.16
N ARG A 69 -12.83 8.67 9.53
CA ARG A 69 -11.45 8.72 8.99
C ARG A 69 -10.75 7.35 8.90
N SER A 70 -10.90 6.51 9.92
CA SER A 70 -10.30 5.17 9.93
C SER A 70 -10.89 4.24 8.86
N ASN A 71 -12.20 4.31 8.60
CA ASN A 71 -12.84 3.57 7.51
C ASN A 71 -12.53 4.18 6.15
N ALA A 72 -12.50 5.50 6.03
CA ALA A 72 -12.09 6.18 4.80
C ALA A 72 -10.68 5.74 4.41
N HIS A 73 -9.71 5.79 5.34
CA HIS A 73 -8.35 5.31 5.11
C HIS A 73 -8.29 3.86 4.62
N LYS A 74 -9.01 2.94 5.29
CA LYS A 74 -9.08 1.52 4.89
C LYS A 74 -9.68 1.34 3.50
N PHE A 75 -10.76 2.07 3.21
CA PHE A 75 -11.49 1.99 1.96
C PHE A 75 -10.64 2.51 0.80
N ILE A 76 -10.04 3.69 0.99
CA ILE A 76 -9.13 4.34 0.06
C ILE A 76 -7.92 3.44 -0.24
N SER A 77 -7.27 2.88 0.78
CA SER A 77 -6.14 1.96 0.64
C SER A 77 -6.53 0.69 -0.12
N GLY A 78 -7.73 0.14 0.12
CA GLY A 78 -8.22 -1.04 -0.59
C GLY A 78 -8.47 -0.82 -2.08
N LEU A 79 -8.81 0.41 -2.49
CA LEU A 79 -9.03 0.77 -3.89
C LEU A 79 -7.73 1.13 -4.63
N GLY A 80 -6.65 1.43 -3.91
CA GLY A 80 -5.36 1.81 -4.51
C GLY A 80 -5.36 3.18 -5.20
N LEU A 81 -6.35 4.02 -4.94
CA LEU A 81 -6.48 5.37 -5.51
C LEU A 81 -5.93 6.43 -4.56
N SER A 82 -5.55 7.60 -5.05
CA SER A 82 -5.14 8.73 -4.21
C SER A 82 -6.33 9.38 -3.47
N ASP A 83 -6.05 10.13 -2.41
CA ASP A 83 -7.08 10.87 -1.67
C ASP A 83 -7.82 11.86 -2.58
N ALA A 84 -7.09 12.57 -3.46
CA ALA A 84 -7.65 13.56 -4.38
C ALA A 84 -8.59 12.92 -5.42
N GLU A 85 -8.16 11.82 -6.05
CA GLU A 85 -8.98 11.09 -7.03
C GLU A 85 -10.28 10.59 -6.39
N LEU A 86 -10.21 10.07 -5.16
CA LEU A 86 -11.40 9.59 -4.47
C LEU A 86 -12.34 10.71 -4.04
N GLN A 87 -11.79 11.84 -3.58
CA GLN A 87 -12.60 13.02 -3.26
C GLN A 87 -13.36 13.53 -4.49
N GLU A 88 -12.73 13.51 -5.67
CA GLU A 88 -13.35 13.88 -6.94
C GLU A 88 -14.39 12.85 -7.37
N LEU A 89 -14.04 11.56 -7.41
CA LEU A 89 -14.93 10.48 -7.84
C LEU A 89 -16.20 10.37 -6.99
N PHE A 90 -16.08 10.59 -5.68
CA PHE A 90 -17.21 10.55 -4.76
C PHE A 90 -17.90 11.90 -4.56
N GLY A 91 -17.47 12.98 -5.23
CA GLY A 91 -18.04 14.31 -5.03
C GLY A 91 -18.10 14.69 -3.56
N ILE A 92 -16.96 14.55 -2.85
CA ILE A 92 -16.85 14.83 -1.42
C ILE A 92 -16.91 16.37 -1.23
N PRO A 93 -17.88 16.88 -0.45
CA PRO A 93 -17.99 18.30 -0.14
C PRO A 93 -16.70 18.83 0.47
N GLU A 94 -16.33 20.08 0.15
CA GLU A 94 -15.05 20.67 0.55
C GLU A 94 -14.87 20.69 2.07
N GLU A 95 -15.95 20.96 2.79
CA GLU A 95 -16.05 20.93 4.24
C GLU A 95 -15.75 19.55 4.86
N LEU A 96 -15.95 18.45 4.12
CA LEU A 96 -15.69 17.08 4.58
C LEU A 96 -14.34 16.52 4.10
N ARG A 97 -13.64 17.20 3.18
CA ARG A 97 -12.36 16.70 2.63
C ARG A 97 -11.26 16.53 3.67
N GLY A 98 -11.32 17.30 4.77
CA GLY A 98 -10.39 17.16 5.89
C GLY A 98 -10.47 15.78 6.57
N GLU A 99 -11.66 15.18 6.62
CA GLU A 99 -11.89 13.85 7.20
C GLU A 99 -11.50 12.71 6.23
N TRP A 100 -11.49 13.02 4.93
CA TRP A 100 -11.10 12.15 3.82
C TRP A 100 -9.60 12.22 3.49
N ARG A 101 -8.77 12.23 4.52
CA ARG A 101 -7.32 12.21 4.39
C ARG A 101 -6.75 10.90 4.93
N SER A 102 -6.02 10.21 4.08
CA SER A 102 -5.24 9.04 4.46
C SER A 102 -3.87 9.46 4.96
N ASP A 103 -3.33 8.72 5.92
CA ASP A 103 -1.94 8.89 6.39
C ASP A 103 -0.91 8.29 5.42
N ARG A 104 -1.30 8.03 4.17
CA ARG A 104 -0.38 7.57 3.12
C ARG A 104 0.48 8.74 2.65
N PRO A 105 1.72 8.49 2.23
CA PRO A 105 2.59 9.52 1.64
C PRO A 105 1.97 10.20 0.43
N PRO A 106 2.38 11.44 0.13
CA PRO A 106 2.20 12.01 -1.20
C PRO A 106 2.85 11.10 -2.27
N PRO A 107 2.28 11.00 -3.48
CA PRO A 107 1.07 11.69 -3.93
C PRO A 107 -0.24 10.97 -3.56
N LEU A 108 -0.16 9.79 -2.92
CA LEU A 108 -1.34 8.97 -2.63
C LEU A 108 -2.20 9.53 -1.51
N GLY A 109 -1.61 10.18 -0.52
CA GLY A 109 -2.35 10.74 0.60
C GLY A 109 -1.78 12.05 1.13
N SER A 110 -2.29 12.42 2.30
CA SER A 110 -1.87 13.62 3.04
C SER A 110 -1.00 13.28 4.25
N GLY A 111 -0.58 12.02 4.37
CA GLY A 111 0.37 11.60 5.38
C GLY A 111 1.72 12.24 5.17
N PRO A 112 2.63 12.10 6.14
CA PRO A 112 4.02 12.49 5.92
C PRO A 112 4.55 11.75 4.68
N ALA A 113 5.26 12.46 3.80
CA ALA A 113 6.11 11.79 2.82
C ALA A 113 7.01 10.84 3.60
N ILE A 114 6.83 9.53 3.44
CA ILE A 114 7.45 8.57 4.35
C ILE A 114 8.97 8.77 4.29
N LEU A 115 9.47 9.18 5.46
CA LEU A 115 10.82 9.24 6.00
C LEU A 115 11.74 10.26 5.34
N SER A 116 12.28 11.17 6.16
CA SER A 116 13.51 11.84 5.77
C SER A 116 14.49 10.76 5.33
N LEU A 117 15.18 10.94 4.21
CA LEU A 117 16.26 10.04 3.78
C LEU A 117 17.32 9.85 4.90
N ASP A 118 17.33 10.75 5.89
CA ASP A 118 18.18 10.67 7.08
C ASP A 118 17.75 9.60 8.11
N GLU A 119 16.54 9.04 8.02
CA GLU A 119 15.99 8.06 8.98
C GLU A 119 15.94 6.63 8.43
N VAL A 120 16.36 6.42 7.19
CA VAL A 120 16.41 5.08 6.57
C VAL A 120 17.79 4.81 6.03
N GLU A 121 18.20 3.56 6.16
CA GLU A 121 19.44 3.06 5.58
C GLU A 121 19.12 2.12 4.43
N GLN A 122 19.93 2.21 3.39
CA GLN A 122 19.87 1.34 2.23
C GLN A 122 21.10 0.44 2.22
N LEU A 123 20.88 -0.86 2.05
CA LEU A 123 21.93 -1.86 2.01
C LEU A 123 21.75 -2.74 0.77
N VAL A 124 22.75 -2.74 -0.11
CA VAL A 124 22.84 -3.73 -1.17
C VAL A 124 23.32 -5.03 -0.55
N LEU A 125 22.52 -6.08 -0.67
CA LEU A 125 22.78 -7.38 -0.06
C LEU A 125 23.99 -8.05 -0.73
N PRO A 126 25.14 -8.20 -0.04
CA PRO A 126 26.33 -8.82 -0.62
C PRO A 126 26.19 -10.35 -0.74
N ALA A 127 25.29 -10.94 0.05
CA ALA A 127 24.94 -12.35 0.06
C ALA A 127 23.42 -12.47 0.31
N PRO A 128 22.81 -13.62 -0.01
CA PRO A 128 21.40 -13.83 0.29
C PRO A 128 21.14 -13.70 1.80
N ILE A 129 20.00 -13.12 2.15
CA ILE A 129 19.51 -13.15 3.54
C ILE A 129 18.60 -14.35 3.71
N PHE A 130 18.63 -14.92 4.91
CA PHE A 130 17.85 -16.10 5.28
C PHE A 130 17.00 -15.81 6.53
N GLY A 131 16.16 -16.77 6.94
CA GLY A 131 15.28 -16.62 8.09
C GLY A 131 13.84 -16.90 7.71
N GLU A 132 12.92 -16.09 8.20
CA GLU A 132 11.50 -16.18 7.87
C GLU A 132 11.17 -15.56 6.51
N MET A 133 12.03 -14.66 6.04
CA MET A 133 12.06 -14.14 4.68
C MET A 133 13.41 -14.42 4.05
N SER A 134 13.42 -14.91 2.81
CA SER A 134 14.64 -15.12 2.03
C SER A 134 14.70 -14.12 0.88
N LEU A 135 15.80 -13.38 0.77
CA LEU A 135 16.06 -12.47 -0.37
C LEU A 135 17.41 -12.84 -1.00
N PRO A 136 17.50 -12.89 -2.34
CA PRO A 136 18.76 -13.15 -3.02
C PRO A 136 19.76 -11.99 -2.85
N ALA A 137 21.05 -12.29 -3.09
CA ALA A 137 22.09 -11.27 -3.17
C ALA A 137 21.84 -10.28 -4.32
N GLY A 138 22.43 -9.09 -4.24
CA GLY A 138 22.31 -8.04 -5.26
C GLY A 138 20.99 -7.26 -5.21
N ILE A 139 20.09 -7.57 -4.27
CA ILE A 139 18.91 -6.76 -3.97
C ILE A 139 19.30 -5.63 -3.02
N SER A 140 18.69 -4.47 -3.23
CA SER A 140 18.80 -3.33 -2.33
C SER A 140 17.66 -3.37 -1.33
N VAL A 141 17.98 -3.45 -0.04
CA VAL A 141 16.98 -3.40 1.04
C VAL A 141 16.99 -2.03 1.69
N VAL A 142 15.81 -1.54 2.06
CA VAL A 142 15.64 -0.32 2.83
C VAL A 142 15.14 -0.70 4.22
N TYR A 143 15.82 -0.24 5.26
CA TYR A 143 15.44 -0.48 6.64
C TYR A 143 15.52 0.79 7.48
N ARG A 144 14.84 0.79 8.62
CA ARG A 144 14.87 1.87 9.62
C ARG A 144 15.64 1.43 10.87
N PRO A 145 16.80 2.04 11.18
CA PRO A 145 17.50 1.78 12.43
C PRO A 145 16.60 2.06 13.65
N GLY A 146 16.56 1.13 14.61
CA GLY A 146 15.75 1.27 15.83
C GLY A 146 14.22 1.34 15.64
N GLY A 147 13.74 1.14 14.40
CA GLY A 147 12.31 1.19 14.09
C GLY A 147 11.53 -0.05 14.53
N THR A 148 10.21 0.08 14.62
CA THR A 148 9.30 -1.06 14.71
C THR A 148 8.87 -1.49 13.31
N GLY A 149 8.69 -2.78 13.09
CA GLY A 149 8.22 -3.31 11.81
C GLY A 149 7.85 -4.78 11.88
N MET A 150 7.32 -5.29 10.77
CA MET A 150 6.92 -6.70 10.68
C MET A 150 8.12 -7.63 10.60
N TYR A 151 9.20 -7.20 9.95
CA TYR A 151 10.45 -7.95 9.88
C TYR A 151 11.60 -7.07 10.33
N TYR A 152 12.57 -7.68 10.97
CA TYR A 152 13.81 -7.06 11.43
C TYR A 152 14.98 -7.66 10.68
N LEU A 153 15.87 -6.79 10.23
CA LEU A 153 17.13 -7.16 9.62
C LEU A 153 18.17 -7.32 10.74
N MET A 154 18.79 -8.49 10.81
CA MET A 154 19.79 -8.83 11.81
C MET A 154 21.10 -9.23 11.13
N ARG A 155 22.24 -8.93 11.76
CA ARG A 155 23.56 -9.35 11.34
C ARG A 155 24.16 -10.26 12.41
N LEU A 156 24.52 -11.48 12.00
CA LEU A 156 25.23 -12.43 12.84
C LEU A 156 26.71 -12.06 12.95
N SER A 157 27.41 -12.60 13.95
CA SER A 157 28.86 -12.45 14.13
C SER A 157 29.67 -12.98 12.95
N SER A 158 29.11 -13.90 12.16
CA SER A 158 29.66 -14.38 10.89
C SER A 158 29.56 -13.35 9.74
N GLY A 159 28.85 -12.25 9.93
CA GLY A 159 28.51 -11.28 8.89
C GLY A 159 27.26 -11.63 8.08
N GLN A 160 26.66 -12.80 8.30
CA GLN A 160 25.44 -13.22 7.61
C GLN A 160 24.24 -12.38 8.06
N LEU A 161 23.37 -12.03 7.11
CA LEU A 161 22.16 -11.26 7.36
C LEU A 161 20.93 -12.17 7.45
N LEU A 162 20.04 -11.86 8.39
CA LEU A 162 18.77 -12.55 8.59
C LEU A 162 17.59 -11.58 8.58
N ALA A 163 16.42 -12.03 8.12
CA ALA A 163 15.14 -11.33 8.27
C ALA A 163 14.15 -12.17 9.07
N VAL A 164 13.72 -11.66 10.23
CA VAL A 164 12.83 -12.36 11.19
C VAL A 164 11.77 -11.43 11.78
N ARG A 165 10.62 -11.95 12.21
CA ARG A 165 9.56 -11.15 12.85
C ARG A 165 9.88 -10.72 14.28
N ASP A 166 10.41 -11.65 15.07
CA ASP A 166 10.67 -11.46 16.49
C ASP A 166 12.17 -11.57 16.77
N PRO A 167 12.94 -10.46 16.66
CA PRO A 167 14.39 -10.50 16.78
C PRO A 167 14.78 -10.84 18.23
N VAL A 168 15.52 -11.92 18.40
CA VAL A 168 16.11 -12.27 19.71
C VAL A 168 17.50 -11.65 19.81
N VAL A 169 17.65 -10.68 20.70
CA VAL A 169 18.97 -10.11 21.01
C VAL A 169 19.78 -11.15 21.79
N SER A 170 20.89 -11.58 21.21
CA SER A 170 21.82 -12.54 21.82
C SER A 170 23.26 -12.12 21.55
N PRO A 171 24.24 -12.56 22.36
CA PRO A 171 25.64 -12.25 22.13
C PRO A 171 26.07 -12.68 20.71
N GLY A 172 26.65 -11.75 19.96
CA GLY A 172 27.05 -11.98 18.58
C GLY A 172 25.94 -11.79 17.54
N VAL A 173 24.82 -11.18 17.90
CA VAL A 173 23.79 -10.76 16.96
C VAL A 173 23.48 -9.28 17.10
N GLU A 174 23.63 -8.55 16.00
CA GLU A 174 23.31 -7.13 15.87
C GLU A 174 21.96 -6.97 15.16
N VAL A 175 21.02 -6.24 15.77
CA VAL A 175 19.76 -5.87 15.11
C VAL A 175 19.98 -4.56 14.37
N LEU A 176 19.99 -4.58 13.05
CA LEU A 176 20.21 -3.39 12.23
C LEU A 176 18.99 -2.47 12.23
N GLY A 177 17.78 -3.03 12.16
CA GLY A 177 16.55 -2.25 12.18
C GLY A 177 15.36 -2.98 11.58
N SER A 178 14.25 -2.26 11.41
CA SER A 178 13.05 -2.82 10.77
C SER A 178 13.14 -2.75 9.25
N LEU A 179 12.94 -3.87 8.58
CA LEU A 179 12.92 -3.97 7.13
C LEU A 179 11.63 -3.32 6.60
N LEU A 180 11.79 -2.34 5.70
CA LEU A 180 10.68 -1.59 5.11
C LEU A 180 10.36 -2.08 3.69
N SER A 181 11.38 -2.29 2.87
CA SER A 181 11.22 -2.74 1.49
C SER A 181 12.48 -3.43 0.95
N ALA A 182 12.29 -4.17 -0.14
CA ALA A 182 13.35 -4.83 -0.89
C ALA A 182 13.12 -4.59 -2.39
N HIS A 183 14.14 -4.10 -3.08
CA HIS A 183 14.08 -3.73 -4.48
C HIS A 183 15.18 -4.45 -5.27
N PHE A 184 14.80 -5.07 -6.38
CA PHE A 184 15.80 -5.41 -7.39
C PHE A 184 16.36 -4.10 -7.93
N GLU A 185 17.66 -3.87 -7.80
CA GLU A 185 18.30 -2.86 -8.63
C GLU A 185 18.19 -3.36 -10.07
N LEU A 186 17.18 -2.85 -10.79
CA LEU A 186 17.33 -2.73 -12.23
C LEU A 186 18.58 -1.86 -12.40
N PRO A 187 19.59 -2.30 -13.17
CA PRO A 187 20.74 -1.45 -13.44
C PRO A 187 20.19 -0.10 -13.89
N PRO A 188 20.73 1.03 -13.41
CA PRO A 188 20.26 2.34 -13.82
C PRO A 188 20.17 2.32 -15.34
N PRO A 189 19.06 2.80 -15.94
CA PRO A 189 18.97 2.88 -17.39
C PRO A 189 20.26 3.53 -17.83
N ARG A 190 21.09 2.82 -18.61
CA ARG A 190 22.37 3.35 -19.08
C ARG A 190 22.01 4.72 -19.63
N SER A 191 22.41 5.77 -18.91
CA SER A 191 22.18 7.13 -19.35
C SER A 191 22.62 7.11 -20.79
N ALA A 192 21.69 7.44 -21.70
CA ALA A 192 22.05 7.54 -23.08
C ALA A 192 23.27 8.46 -23.12
N GLU A 193 24.44 7.88 -23.36
CA GLU A 193 25.58 8.57 -23.94
C GLU A 193 25.10 8.99 -25.33
N LEU A 194 24.18 9.94 -25.37
CA LEU A 194 24.00 10.84 -26.46
C LEU A 194 25.29 11.63 -26.48
N ALA A 195 26.25 11.05 -27.20
CA ALA A 195 27.40 11.72 -27.72
C ALA A 195 26.91 13.01 -28.38
N ILE A 196 27.00 14.12 -27.65
CA ILE A 196 26.98 15.45 -28.24
C ILE A 196 28.27 15.51 -29.04
N ARG A 197 28.23 15.05 -30.29
CA ARG A 197 29.27 15.38 -31.27
C ARG A 197 29.12 16.88 -31.55
N PRO A 198 30.15 17.70 -31.31
CA PRO A 198 30.12 19.08 -31.78
C PRO A 198 30.10 19.03 -33.31
N ARG A 199 29.11 19.72 -33.90
CA ARG A 199 29.17 20.04 -35.33
C ARG A 199 30.19 21.16 -35.48
N TYR A 200 31.32 20.85 -36.13
CA TYR A 200 32.15 21.85 -36.81
C TYR A 200 31.51 22.19 -38.15
#